data_AF-A0A9P0LF72-F1
#
_entry.id   AF-A0A9P0LF72-F1
#
_cell.length_a   1.000
_cell.length_b   1.000
_cell.length_c   1.000
_cell.angle_alpha   90.00
_cell.angle_beta   90.00
_cell.angle_gamma   90.00
#
_symmetry.space_group_name_H-M   'P 1'
#
loop_
_entity.id
_entity.type
_entity.pdbx_description
1 polymer ?
#
loop_
_entity_poly.entity_id
_entity_poly.type
_entity_poly.pdbx_seq_one_letter_code
_entity_poly.pdbx_strand_id
1 'polypeptide(L)'
;MEWSEKETFQFLELFQKEPIIWDPKNKLHKNNQKLNDAWVRLSEEMCRLVPELKNKKNSLMATFRQHLRRKKQSLQSGAGEDDAYKPVWLYYDAMETFLASVYKCHTTINTEEGLHEGLISPVLPNVDDETHNDN
;
A
#
# COMPACT_ATOMS: atom_id res chain seq x y z
N MET A 1 5.90 8.19 -10.44
CA MET A 1 5.82 7.03 -11.35
C MET A 1 4.40 6.53 -11.35
N GLU A 2 3.70 6.72 -12.46
CA GLU A 2 2.30 6.35 -12.59
C GLU A 2 2.19 4.84 -12.82
N TRP A 3 1.33 4.20 -12.05
CA TRP A 3 0.97 2.79 -12.19
C TRP A 3 -0.48 2.76 -12.63
N SER A 4 -0.76 2.13 -13.75
CA SER A 4 -2.12 2.00 -14.25
C SER A 4 -2.93 1.05 -13.35
N GLU A 5 -4.26 1.14 -13.45
CA GLU A 5 -5.14 0.25 -12.67
C GLU A 5 -4.91 -1.21 -13.05
N LYS A 6 -4.80 -1.48 -14.35
CA LYS A 6 -4.47 -2.79 -14.91
C LYS A 6 -3.12 -3.32 -14.41
N GLU A 7 -2.08 -2.49 -14.38
CA GLU A 7 -0.77 -2.88 -13.86
C GLU A 7 -0.84 -3.18 -12.36
N THR A 8 -1.63 -2.43 -11.62
CA THR A 8 -1.80 -2.66 -10.18
C THR A 8 -2.54 -3.98 -9.92
N PHE A 9 -3.57 -4.30 -10.69
CA PHE A 9 -4.25 -5.60 -10.61
C PHE A 9 -3.32 -6.76 -10.99
N GLN A 10 -2.61 -6.64 -12.11
CA GLN A 10 -1.65 -7.65 -12.52
C GLN A 10 -0.57 -7.86 -11.44
N PHE A 11 -0.05 -6.77 -10.87
CA PHE A 11 0.88 -6.86 -9.74
C PHE A 11 0.29 -7.64 -8.56
N LEU A 12 -0.95 -7.36 -8.18
CA LEU A 12 -1.61 -8.05 -7.06
C LEU A 12 -1.79 -9.54 -7.32
N GLU A 13 -2.18 -9.94 -8.53
CA GLU A 13 -2.32 -11.35 -8.90
C GLU A 13 -0.99 -12.10 -8.79
N LEU A 14 0.08 -11.52 -9.34
CA LEU A 14 1.41 -12.13 -9.30
C LEU A 14 1.98 -12.12 -7.87
N PHE A 15 1.74 -11.04 -7.13
CA PHE A 15 2.10 -10.94 -5.73
C PHE A 15 1.41 -12.01 -4.89
N GLN A 16 0.12 -12.24 -5.10
CA GLN A 16 -0.64 -13.30 -4.42
C GLN A 16 -0.05 -14.69 -4.70
N LYS A 17 0.38 -14.96 -5.94
CA LYS A 17 0.99 -16.24 -6.34
C LYS A 17 2.32 -16.54 -5.64
N GLU A 18 3.02 -15.51 -5.17
CA GLU A 18 4.33 -15.62 -4.52
C GLU A 18 4.25 -15.40 -3.00
N PRO A 19 3.76 -16.37 -2.22
CA PRO A 19 3.60 -16.23 -0.77
C PRO A 19 4.93 -16.03 -0.03
N ILE A 20 6.06 -16.36 -0.66
CA ILE A 20 7.40 -16.08 -0.12
C ILE A 20 7.61 -14.57 0.09
N ILE A 21 6.96 -13.71 -0.70
CA ILE A 21 7.10 -12.26 -0.64
C ILE A 21 6.25 -11.62 0.47
N TRP A 22 5.06 -12.15 0.74
CA TRP A 22 4.07 -11.51 1.61
C TRP A 22 3.65 -12.30 2.84
N ASP A 23 3.82 -13.62 2.84
CA ASP A 23 3.42 -14.47 3.97
C ASP A 23 4.61 -14.66 4.94
N PRO A 24 4.51 -14.15 6.17
CA PRO A 24 5.55 -14.31 7.17
C PRO A 24 5.59 -15.74 7.77
N LYS A 25 4.54 -16.56 7.56
CA LYS A 25 4.50 -17.95 8.02
C LYS A 25 5.33 -18.88 7.13
N ASN A 26 5.66 -18.45 5.91
CA ASN A 26 6.51 -19.22 5.02
C ASN A 26 7.92 -19.30 5.57
N LYS A 27 8.41 -20.51 5.82
CA LYS A 27 9.80 -20.75 6.25
C LYS A 27 10.83 -20.16 5.27
N LEU A 28 10.44 -20.06 3.99
CA LEU A 28 11.24 -19.48 2.92
C LEU A 28 11.27 -17.94 2.95
N HIS A 29 10.33 -17.28 3.64
CA HIS A 29 10.32 -15.82 3.81
C HIS A 29 11.59 -15.32 4.53
N LYS A 30 12.13 -16.14 5.45
CA LYS A 30 13.39 -15.86 6.15
C LYS A 30 14.63 -16.02 5.24
N ASN A 31 14.46 -16.65 4.07
CA ASN A 31 15.56 -16.91 3.16
C ASN A 31 15.67 -15.78 2.13
N ASN A 32 16.56 -14.82 2.39
CA ASN A 32 16.80 -13.65 1.54
C ASN A 32 17.04 -14.00 0.07
N GLN A 33 17.73 -15.11 -0.20
CA GLN A 33 18.00 -15.55 -1.57
C GLN A 33 16.71 -15.95 -2.33
N LYS A 34 15.84 -16.73 -1.70
CA LYS A 34 14.56 -17.13 -2.31
C LYS A 34 13.59 -15.96 -2.43
N LEU A 35 13.61 -15.06 -1.45
CA LEU A 35 12.85 -13.82 -1.52
C LEU A 35 13.32 -12.94 -2.68
N ASN A 36 14.64 -12.81 -2.88
CA ASN A 36 15.18 -12.09 -4.03
C ASN A 36 14.83 -12.78 -5.36
N ASP A 37 14.93 -14.11 -5.43
CA ASP A 37 14.53 -14.89 -6.61
C ASP A 37 13.06 -14.64 -6.99
N ALA A 38 12.16 -14.66 -6.00
CA ALA A 38 10.75 -14.34 -6.19
C ALA A 38 10.54 -12.91 -6.72
N TRP A 39 11.26 -11.92 -6.17
CA TRP A 39 11.22 -10.56 -6.69
C TRP A 39 11.75 -10.45 -8.12
N VAL A 40 12.82 -11.18 -8.46
CA VAL A 40 13.39 -11.19 -9.81
C VAL A 40 12.39 -11.79 -10.79
N ARG A 41 11.74 -12.91 -10.46
CA ARG A 41 10.67 -13.48 -11.30
C ARG A 41 9.53 -12.50 -11.53
N LEU A 42 9.10 -11.82 -10.46
CA LEU A 42 8.08 -10.77 -10.54
C LEU A 42 8.52 -9.60 -11.44
N SER A 43 9.80 -9.25 -11.37
CA SER A 43 10.44 -8.21 -12.19
C SER A 43 10.46 -8.57 -13.67
N GLU A 44 10.73 -9.84 -13.99
CA GLU A 44 10.72 -10.35 -15.35
C GLU A 44 9.30 -10.42 -15.90
N GLU A 45 8.34 -10.88 -15.11
CA GLU A 45 6.94 -11.03 -15.52
C GLU A 45 6.22 -9.68 -15.72
N MET A 46 6.51 -8.70 -14.87
CA MET A 46 5.99 -7.32 -15.01
C MET A 46 6.86 -6.44 -15.91
N CYS A 47 8.04 -6.91 -16.30
CA CYS A 47 9.07 -6.13 -17.00
C CYS A 47 9.39 -4.79 -16.28
N ARG A 48 9.55 -4.84 -14.95
CA ARG A 48 9.76 -3.68 -14.07
C ARG A 48 10.91 -3.93 -13.12
N LEU A 49 11.53 -2.90 -12.57
CA LEU A 49 12.63 -3.09 -11.62
C LEU A 49 12.12 -3.60 -10.26
N VAL A 50 12.86 -4.54 -9.65
CA VAL A 50 12.65 -4.98 -8.26
C VAL A 50 12.45 -3.82 -7.27
N PRO A 51 13.25 -2.74 -7.26
CA PRO A 51 13.00 -1.59 -6.40
C PRO A 51 11.65 -0.90 -6.65
N GLU A 52 11.18 -0.79 -7.90
CA GLU A 52 9.86 -0.23 -8.21
C GLU A 52 8.75 -1.11 -7.65
N LEU A 53 8.86 -2.42 -7.82
CA LEU A 53 7.91 -3.40 -7.31
C LEU A 53 7.81 -3.36 -5.79
N LYS A 54 8.96 -3.23 -5.10
CA LYS A 54 9.02 -3.04 -3.64
C LYS A 54 8.37 -1.73 -3.21
N ASN A 55 8.64 -0.64 -3.93
CA ASN A 55 8.02 0.65 -3.62
C ASN A 55 6.51 0.61 -3.81
N LYS A 56 6.04 0.00 -4.90
CA LYS A 56 4.61 -0.19 -5.17
C LYS A 56 3.94 -1.04 -4.09
N LYS A 57 4.55 -2.17 -3.70
CA LYS A 57 4.10 -2.96 -2.55
C LYS A 57 3.93 -2.09 -1.31
N ASN A 58 4.94 -1.28 -0.97
CA ASN A 58 4.90 -0.43 0.22
C ASN A 58 3.75 0.58 0.15
N SER A 59 3.57 1.26 -0.98
CA SER A 59 2.44 2.18 -1.17
C SER A 59 1.08 1.48 -1.00
N LEU A 60 0.90 0.31 -1.62
CA LEU A 60 -0.34 -0.47 -1.49
C LEU A 60 -0.58 -0.90 -0.03
N MET A 61 0.45 -1.40 0.65
CA MET A 61 0.35 -1.81 2.05
C MET A 61 0.06 -0.64 2.98
N ALA A 62 0.61 0.55 2.72
CA ALA A 62 0.34 1.75 3.50
C ALA A 62 -1.14 2.14 3.42
N THR A 63 -1.70 2.20 2.21
CA THR A 63 -3.13 2.46 1.98
C THR A 63 -4.00 1.39 2.63
N PHE A 64 -3.70 0.10 2.42
CA PHE A 64 -4.42 -1.02 3.04
C PHE A 64 -4.47 -0.91 4.57
N ARG A 65 -3.33 -0.64 5.22
CA ARG A 65 -3.24 -0.46 6.68
C ARG A 65 -4.05 0.73 7.17
N GLN A 66 -4.09 1.82 6.41
CA GLN A 66 -4.91 2.99 6.74
C GLN A 66 -6.41 2.65 6.72
N HIS A 67 -6.89 1.98 5.66
CA HIS A 67 -8.26 1.50 5.57
C HIS A 67 -8.59 0.50 6.69
N LEU A 68 -7.68 -0.43 6.99
CA LEU A 68 -7.83 -1.40 8.07
C LEU A 68 -7.93 -0.73 9.45
N ARG A 69 -7.10 0.28 9.72
CA ARG A 69 -7.16 1.08 10.96
C ARG A 69 -8.50 1.81 11.09
N ARG A 70 -8.96 2.47 10.01
CA ARG A 70 -10.26 3.14 9.99
C ARG A 70 -11.43 2.17 10.24
N LYS A 71 -11.43 1.01 9.58
CA LYS A 71 -12.40 -0.07 9.80
C LYS A 71 -12.42 -0.51 11.26
N LYS A 72 -11.25 -0.70 11.88
CA LYS A 72 -11.11 -1.09 13.29
C LYS A 72 -11.56 0.01 14.26
N GLN A 73 -11.23 1.27 13.99
CA GLN A 73 -11.64 2.41 14.83
C GLN A 73 -13.15 2.63 14.78
N SER A 74 -13.77 2.56 13.61
CA SER A 74 -15.22 2.63 13.44
C SER A 74 -15.93 1.55 14.26
N LEU A 75 -15.43 0.30 14.22
CA LEU A 75 -15.96 -0.81 14.99
C LEU A 75 -15.83 -0.61 16.51
N GLN A 76 -14.76 0.04 16.97
CA GLN A 76 -14.45 0.22 18.40
C GLN A 76 -15.20 1.41 19.03
N SER A 77 -15.59 2.41 18.24
CA SER A 77 -16.34 3.58 18.71
C SER A 77 -17.86 3.36 18.81
N GLY A 78 -18.36 2.15 18.56
CA GLY A 78 -19.79 1.83 18.67
C GLY A 78 -20.66 2.44 17.57
N ALA A 79 -20.05 2.98 16.51
CA ALA A 79 -20.78 3.32 15.29
C ALA A 79 -21.21 2.01 14.62
N GLY A 80 -22.51 1.84 14.41
CA GLY A 80 -23.08 0.63 13.84
C GLY A 80 -22.45 0.26 12.50
N GLU A 81 -22.42 -1.05 12.21
CA GLU A 81 -21.86 -1.67 10.99
C GLU A 81 -22.42 -1.09 9.68
N ASP A 82 -23.50 -0.31 9.76
CA ASP A 82 -24.19 0.39 8.66
C ASP A 82 -23.46 1.67 8.19
N ASP A 83 -22.68 2.34 9.06
CA ASP A 83 -21.78 3.46 8.72
C ASP A 83 -20.33 2.97 8.53
N ALA A 84 -20.15 1.66 8.28
CA ALA A 84 -18.83 1.11 8.05
C ALA A 84 -18.25 1.68 6.76
N TYR A 85 -17.19 2.47 6.89
CA TYR A 85 -16.40 3.03 5.81
C TYR A 85 -16.05 1.94 4.78
N LYS A 86 -16.80 1.90 3.67
CA LYS A 86 -16.50 1.03 2.54
C LYS A 86 -15.30 1.64 1.84
N PRO A 87 -14.13 1.00 1.86
CA PRO A 87 -13.00 1.50 1.10
C PRO A 87 -13.43 1.51 -0.38
N VAL A 88 -13.52 2.69 -1.00
CA VAL A 88 -13.73 2.86 -2.46
C VAL A 88 -12.52 2.35 -3.27
N TRP A 89 -11.61 1.66 -2.60
CA TRP A 89 -10.37 1.17 -3.15
C TRP A 89 -10.60 -0.23 -3.68
N LEU A 90 -10.73 -0.34 -5.01
CA LEU A 90 -11.00 -1.60 -5.72
C LEU A 90 -9.94 -2.69 -5.43
N TYR A 91 -8.74 -2.30 -5.04
CA TYR A 91 -7.65 -3.21 -4.66
C TYR A 91 -7.75 -3.73 -3.24
N TYR A 92 -8.59 -3.11 -2.38
CA TYR A 92 -8.75 -3.53 -1.00
C TYR A 92 -9.27 -4.96 -0.91
N ASP A 93 -10.28 -5.31 -1.73
CA ASP A 93 -10.91 -6.63 -1.74
C ASP A 93 -9.91 -7.73 -2.19
N ALA A 94 -9.16 -7.44 -3.27
CA ALA A 94 -8.10 -8.30 -3.76
C ALA A 94 -7.02 -8.52 -2.67
N MET A 95 -6.59 -7.46 -2.00
CA MET A 95 -5.60 -7.55 -0.92
C MET A 95 -6.15 -8.27 0.32
N GLU A 96 -7.38 -7.98 0.74
CA GLU A 96 -8.02 -8.61 1.90
C GLU A 96 -8.15 -10.12 1.67
N THR A 97 -8.45 -10.58 0.45
CA THR A 97 -8.61 -12.01 0.13
C THR A 97 -7.42 -12.87 0.57
N PHE A 98 -6.19 -12.46 0.25
CA PHE A 98 -4.99 -13.24 0.62
C PHE A 98 -4.33 -12.74 1.93
N LEU A 99 -4.43 -11.45 2.26
CA LEU A 99 -3.84 -10.91 3.50
C LEU A 99 -4.70 -11.16 4.74
N ALA A 100 -6.02 -11.33 4.61
CA ALA A 100 -6.90 -11.56 5.76
C ALA A 100 -6.44 -12.78 6.57
N SER A 101 -5.94 -13.83 5.92
CA SER A 101 -5.43 -15.02 6.63
C SER A 101 -4.15 -14.73 7.44
N VAL A 102 -3.34 -13.76 7.04
CA VAL A 102 -2.11 -13.35 7.74
C VAL A 102 -2.46 -12.40 8.88
N TYR A 103 -3.30 -11.41 8.61
CA TYR A 103 -3.67 -10.38 9.57
C TYR A 103 -4.71 -10.84 10.60
N LYS A 104 -5.55 -11.85 10.31
CA LYS A 104 -6.41 -12.50 11.33
C LYS A 104 -5.62 -13.29 12.37
N CYS A 105 -4.42 -13.77 12.04
CA CYS A 105 -3.58 -14.51 12.99
C CYS A 105 -2.65 -13.62 13.82
N HIS A 106 -2.50 -12.34 13.45
CA HIS A 106 -1.63 -11.41 14.17
C HIS A 106 -2.43 -10.60 15.20
N THR A 107 -3.20 -11.28 16.05
CA THR A 107 -3.78 -10.67 17.26
C THR A 107 -2.77 -10.66 18.40
N THR A 108 -1.57 -10.14 18.13
CA THR A 108 -0.66 -9.68 19.18
C THR A 108 -0.07 -8.36 18.71
N ILE A 109 -0.69 -7.30 19.24
CA ILE A 109 -0.14 -5.98 19.57
C ILE A 109 1.37 -5.89 19.28
N ASN A 110 1.75 -4.98 18.39
CA ASN A 110 2.95 -4.16 18.59
C ASN A 110 2.63 -2.74 18.14
N THR A 111 2.58 -1.90 19.17
CA THR A 111 2.69 -0.43 19.14
C THR A 111 4.04 -0.04 18.54
N GLU A 112 4.16 1.22 18.08
CA GLU A 112 5.30 1.88 17.41
C GLU A 112 5.67 1.28 16.04
N GLU A 113 5.84 2.01 14.94
CA GLU A 113 6.66 3.19 14.66
C GLU A 113 5.98 4.01 13.53
N GLY A 114 5.93 5.34 13.55
CA GLY A 114 7.04 6.18 13.10
C GLY A 114 6.64 6.94 11.81
N LEU A 115 6.18 8.18 11.98
CA LEU A 115 6.13 9.33 11.07
C LEU A 115 6.33 9.13 9.54
N HIS A 116 5.38 9.66 8.75
CA HIS A 116 5.73 10.65 7.74
C HIS A 116 4.54 11.59 7.50
N GLU A 117 4.50 12.66 8.28
CA GLU A 117 3.87 13.91 7.85
C GLU A 117 4.65 14.39 6.63
N GLY A 118 4.05 14.24 5.46
CA GLY A 118 4.58 14.75 4.19
C GLY A 118 3.50 15.57 3.54
N LEU A 119 3.32 16.79 4.04
CA LEU A 119 2.59 17.84 3.35
C LEU A 119 3.23 18.03 1.96
N ILE A 120 2.65 17.40 0.95
CA ILE A 120 2.82 17.83 -0.43
C ILE A 120 1.48 18.43 -0.83
N SER A 121 1.40 19.75 -0.75
CA SER A 121 0.53 20.52 -1.62
C SER A 121 1.38 21.43 -2.50
N PRO A 122 0.99 21.57 -3.77
CA PRO A 122 1.89 21.89 -4.88
C PRO A 122 2.30 23.36 -4.91
N VAL A 123 3.57 23.56 -5.29
CA VAL A 123 4.09 24.82 -5.82
C VAL A 123 3.25 25.25 -7.02
N LEU A 124 2.67 26.46 -6.95
CA LEU A 124 2.24 27.21 -8.12
C LEU A 124 3.28 28.31 -8.35
N PRO A 125 4.04 28.29 -9.46
CA PRO A 125 4.69 29.48 -9.94
C PRO A 125 3.65 30.31 -10.70
N ASN A 126 3.35 31.52 -10.25
CA ASN A 126 2.83 32.51 -11.19
C ASN A 126 3.66 33.78 -11.11
N VAL A 127 4.18 34.09 -12.28
CA VAL A 127 5.04 35.20 -12.65
C VAL A 127 4.20 36.47 -12.61
N ASP A 128 4.81 37.49 -11.99
CA ASP A 128 4.78 38.91 -12.30
C ASP A 128 3.67 39.40 -13.27
N ASP A 129 2.77 40.23 -12.76
CA ASP A 129 2.04 41.21 -13.55
C ASP A 129 2.01 42.54 -12.77
N GLU A 130 2.99 43.37 -13.11
CA GLU A 130 2.90 44.81 -13.35
C GLU A 130 1.65 45.54 -12.78
N THR A 131 1.85 46.55 -11.93
CA THR A 131 1.55 47.97 -12.26
C THR A 131 1.65 48.92 -11.06
N HIS A 132 2.26 50.08 -11.35
CA HIS A 132 1.99 51.43 -10.83
C HIS A 132 2.27 51.73 -9.34
N ASN A 133 3.28 52.57 -9.03
CA ASN A 133 3.23 54.04 -9.13
C ASN A 133 2.02 54.64 -8.40
N ASP A 134 2.23 55.33 -7.28
CA ASP A 134 2.27 56.79 -7.21
C ASP A 134 2.31 57.29 -5.76
N ASN A 135 3.13 58.32 -5.55
CA ASN A 135 3.09 59.33 -4.48
C ASN A 135 3.54 58.97 -3.05
#